data_AF-L1PAY7-F1
#
_entry.id   AF-L1PAY7-F1
#
_cell.length_a   1.000
_cell.length_b   1.000
_cell.length_c   1.000
_cell.angle_alpha   90.00
_cell.angle_beta   90.00
_cell.angle_gamma   90.00
#
_symmetry.space_group_name_H-M   'P 1'
#
loop_
_entity.id
_entity.type
_entity.pdbx_description
1 polymer ?
#
loop_
_entity_poly.entity_id
_entity_poly.type
_entity_poly.pdbx_seq_one_letter_code
_entity_poly.pdbx_strand_id
1 'polypeptide(L)'
;MGYHLINIIDGKLEHCFIENYEELVYENAITGDTIIYQGEEKWKPFKVSENEMYKVLANEDFRIGLRAQHLFKKQAGKEGFILEDLNQNQENFKIYTNNVDKPIKRGDYLVRNFGNIEIDVKCKTFYEFDKGQKETFFYFECDNLTKHLNMQSFTKTPILIAIYERSQKDKNQIKEDTIHFVSINDMKKLKEKFQKSRYSQYKIPTTYLHQGFDYIREVFESIKK
;
A
#
# COMPACT_ATOMS: atom_id res chain seq x y z
N MET A 1 -14.86 -17.54 32.06
CA MET A 1 -13.59 -17.02 31.53
C MET A 1 -12.51 -17.85 32.16
N GLY A 2 -11.59 -18.36 31.36
CA GLY A 2 -10.43 -19.13 31.82
C GLY A 2 -9.14 -18.50 31.33
N TYR A 3 -8.09 -19.29 31.26
CA TYR A 3 -6.73 -18.88 30.98
C TYR A 3 -6.24 -19.52 29.68
N HIS A 4 -5.73 -18.71 28.77
CA HIS A 4 -5.00 -19.16 27.60
C HIS A 4 -3.51 -19.14 27.91
N LEU A 5 -2.84 -20.26 27.67
CA LEU A 5 -1.40 -20.38 27.80
C LEU A 5 -0.81 -20.50 26.39
N ILE A 6 0.28 -19.80 26.14
CA ILE A 6 1.02 -19.86 24.89
C ILE A 6 2.49 -20.17 25.19
N ASN A 7 2.97 -21.25 24.58
CA ASN A 7 4.38 -21.65 24.58
C ASN A 7 4.95 -21.58 23.16
N ILE A 8 6.25 -21.33 23.05
CA ILE A 8 7.00 -21.41 21.78
C ILE A 8 8.01 -22.56 21.90
N ILE A 9 7.66 -23.71 21.31
CA ILE A 9 8.48 -24.92 21.34
C ILE A 9 8.92 -25.22 19.90
N ASP A 10 10.23 -25.32 19.66
CA ASP A 10 10.82 -25.51 18.33
C ASP A 10 10.29 -24.54 17.24
N GLY A 11 10.00 -23.28 17.64
CA GLY A 11 9.42 -22.26 16.77
C GLY A 11 7.94 -22.45 16.42
N LYS A 12 7.27 -23.46 17.01
CA LYS A 12 5.82 -23.65 16.93
C LYS A 12 5.15 -23.00 18.12
N LEU A 13 4.02 -22.35 17.85
CA LEU A 13 3.13 -21.82 18.87
C LEU A 13 2.22 -22.96 19.34
N GLU A 14 2.38 -23.37 20.59
CA GLU A 14 1.48 -24.30 21.27
C GLU A 14 0.53 -23.51 22.17
N HIS A 15 -0.73 -23.96 22.23
CA HIS A 15 -1.78 -23.29 22.98
C HIS A 15 -2.67 -24.32 23.68
N CYS A 16 -2.82 -24.17 24.99
CA CYS A 16 -3.89 -24.79 25.78
C CYS A 16 -4.78 -23.71 26.43
N PHE A 17 -6.01 -24.12 26.75
CA PHE A 17 -6.95 -23.34 27.55
C PHE A 17 -7.25 -24.12 28.82
N ILE A 18 -7.25 -23.43 29.96
CA ILE A 18 -7.47 -23.99 31.30
C ILE A 18 -8.59 -23.19 31.96
N GLU A 19 -9.58 -23.86 32.57
CA GLU A 19 -10.84 -23.20 32.92
C GLU A 19 -10.71 -22.31 34.18
N ASN A 20 -9.91 -22.75 35.15
CA ASN A 20 -9.79 -22.12 36.47
C ASN A 20 -8.33 -21.99 36.94
N TYR A 21 -8.12 -21.33 38.09
CA TYR A 21 -6.77 -21.07 38.60
C TYR A 21 -6.16 -22.29 39.29
N GLU A 22 -7.01 -23.12 39.88
CA GLU A 22 -6.64 -24.36 40.57
C GLU A 22 -5.98 -25.34 39.59
N GLU A 23 -6.52 -25.49 38.38
CA GLU A 23 -5.93 -26.30 37.30
C GLU A 23 -4.57 -25.77 36.82
N LEU A 24 -4.37 -24.44 36.76
CA LEU A 24 -3.08 -23.85 36.35
C LEU A 24 -1.92 -24.30 37.25
N VAL A 25 -2.16 -24.53 38.54
CA VAL A 25 -1.12 -24.95 39.50
C VAL A 25 -0.53 -26.31 39.14
N TYR A 26 -1.26 -27.14 38.38
CA TYR A 26 -0.84 -28.48 37.96
C TYR A 26 -0.29 -28.52 36.52
N GLU A 27 -0.25 -27.41 35.79
CA GLU A 27 0.23 -27.35 34.42
C GLU A 27 1.77 -27.25 34.37
N ASN A 28 2.41 -28.39 34.11
CA ASN A 28 3.87 -28.52 34.01
C ASN A 28 4.46 -27.80 32.78
N ALA A 29 3.64 -27.43 31.79
CA ALA A 29 4.07 -26.66 30.62
C ALA A 29 4.28 -25.15 30.92
N ILE A 30 4.00 -24.67 32.14
CA ILE A 30 4.29 -23.29 32.54
C ILE A 30 5.78 -23.13 32.83
N THR A 31 6.40 -22.16 32.16
CA THR A 31 7.80 -21.75 32.31
C THR A 31 7.88 -20.23 32.51
N GLY A 32 9.08 -19.70 32.78
CA GLY A 32 9.30 -18.26 32.89
C GLY A 32 9.02 -17.47 31.60
N ASP A 33 9.03 -18.14 30.44
CA ASP A 33 8.78 -17.54 29.12
C ASP A 33 7.34 -17.78 28.60
N THR A 34 6.50 -18.49 29.36
CA THR A 34 5.11 -18.80 28.99
C THR A 34 4.24 -17.53 29.04
N ILE A 35 3.55 -17.23 27.95
CA ILE A 35 2.60 -16.11 27.90
C ILE A 35 1.23 -16.62 28.39
N ILE A 36 0.66 -15.94 29.38
CA ILE A 36 -0.67 -16.26 29.92
C ILE A 36 -1.60 -15.04 29.89
N TYR A 37 -2.85 -15.23 29.49
CA TYR A 37 -3.90 -14.20 29.57
C TYR A 37 -5.28 -14.81 29.81
N GLN A 38 -6.21 -14.02 30.36
CA GLN A 38 -7.59 -14.46 30.60
C GLN A 38 -8.49 -14.18 29.40
N GLY A 39 -9.42 -15.09 29.11
CA GLY A 39 -10.35 -14.97 27.98
C GLY A 39 -11.55 -15.93 28.03
N GLU A 40 -12.40 -15.83 27.00
CA GLU A 40 -13.31 -16.91 26.64
C GLU A 40 -12.55 -17.96 25.81
N GLU A 41 -12.79 -19.26 26.01
CA GLU A 41 -12.12 -20.36 25.27
C GLU A 41 -12.03 -20.13 23.74
N LYS A 42 -13.10 -19.56 23.16
CA LYS A 42 -13.19 -19.23 21.73
C LYS A 42 -12.19 -18.15 21.25
N TRP A 43 -11.57 -17.38 22.15
CA TRP A 43 -10.55 -16.35 21.86
C TRP A 43 -9.15 -16.96 21.71
N LYS A 44 -9.07 -18.07 20.97
CA LYS A 44 -7.83 -18.78 20.69
C LYS A 44 -6.88 -17.90 19.87
N PRO A 45 -5.59 -17.79 20.26
CA PRO A 45 -4.59 -17.08 19.47
C PRO A 45 -4.28 -17.87 18.18
N PHE A 46 -3.95 -17.15 17.12
CA PHE A 46 -3.57 -17.71 15.82
C PHE A 46 -2.33 -17.00 15.29
N LYS A 47 -1.52 -17.65 14.44
CA LYS A 47 -0.43 -16.93 13.77
C LYS A 47 -1.03 -15.97 12.73
N VAL A 48 -0.39 -14.82 12.55
CA VAL A 48 -0.80 -13.83 11.53
C VAL A 48 -0.97 -14.48 10.15
N SER A 49 -0.11 -15.41 9.78
CA SER A 49 -0.15 -16.18 8.52
C SER A 49 -1.37 -17.10 8.35
N GLU A 50 -2.04 -17.47 9.45
CA GLU A 50 -3.15 -18.44 9.48
C GLU A 50 -4.53 -17.75 9.45
N ASN A 51 -4.59 -16.42 9.47
CA ASN A 51 -5.82 -15.65 9.45
C ASN A 51 -5.95 -14.79 8.18
N GLU A 52 -7.05 -14.94 7.44
CA GLU A 52 -7.29 -14.26 6.17
C GLU A 52 -7.22 -12.72 6.24
N MET A 53 -7.67 -12.12 7.35
CA MET A 53 -7.63 -10.67 7.55
C MET A 53 -6.20 -10.17 7.81
N TYR A 54 -5.43 -10.92 8.62
CA TYR A 54 -4.14 -10.44 9.12
C TYR A 54 -2.94 -10.95 8.31
N LYS A 55 -3.04 -12.04 7.54
CA LYS A 55 -1.90 -12.64 6.79
C LYS A 55 -1.18 -11.67 5.87
N VAL A 56 -1.91 -10.70 5.29
CA VAL A 56 -1.33 -9.64 4.46
C VAL A 56 -0.38 -8.73 5.23
N LEU A 57 -0.59 -8.55 6.55
CA LEU A 57 0.31 -7.80 7.43
C LEU A 57 1.66 -8.50 7.65
N ALA A 58 1.81 -9.80 7.36
CA ALA A 58 3.13 -10.44 7.37
C ALA A 58 4.04 -9.87 6.27
N ASN A 59 3.47 -9.42 5.14
CA ASN A 59 4.21 -8.83 4.03
C ASN A 59 4.63 -7.38 4.35
N GLU A 60 5.94 -7.12 4.35
CA GLU A 60 6.51 -5.80 4.60
C GLU A 60 6.10 -4.76 3.54
N ASP A 61 6.03 -5.17 2.27
CA ASP A 61 5.66 -4.29 1.16
C ASP A 61 4.19 -3.85 1.25
N PHE A 62 3.34 -4.69 1.84
CA PHE A 62 1.95 -4.33 2.16
C PHE A 62 1.90 -3.32 3.31
N ARG A 63 2.62 -3.58 4.42
CA ARG A 63 2.68 -2.65 5.57
C ARG A 63 3.22 -1.27 5.18
N ILE A 64 4.29 -1.20 4.39
CA ILE A 64 4.87 0.09 3.96
C ILE A 64 3.96 0.83 2.97
N GLY A 65 3.17 0.10 2.16
CA GLY A 65 2.11 0.66 1.31
C GLY A 65 1.02 1.35 2.13
N LEU A 66 0.48 0.68 3.16
CA LEU A 66 -0.51 1.27 4.06
C LEU A 66 0.05 2.48 4.82
N ARG A 67 1.30 2.42 5.30
CA ARG A 67 1.98 3.57 5.93
C ARG A 67 2.06 4.77 4.97
N ALA A 68 2.38 4.55 3.70
CA ALA A 68 2.43 5.60 2.70
C ALA A 68 1.05 6.22 2.40
N GLN A 69 -0.01 5.43 2.37
CA GLN A 69 -1.39 5.91 2.25
C GLN A 69 -1.80 6.79 3.44
N HIS A 70 -1.53 6.34 4.68
CA HIS A 70 -1.79 7.15 5.88
C HIS A 70 -0.96 8.45 5.92
N LEU A 71 0.31 8.40 5.50
CA LEU A 71 1.17 9.57 5.38
C LEU A 71 0.63 10.56 4.33
N PHE A 72 0.22 10.06 3.15
CA PHE A 72 -0.42 10.86 2.12
C PHE A 72 -1.65 11.58 2.66
N LYS A 73 -2.57 10.84 3.30
CA LYS A 73 -3.81 11.40 3.86
C LYS A 73 -3.53 12.51 4.89
N LYS A 74 -2.52 12.31 5.75
CA LYS A 74 -2.07 13.30 6.74
C LYS A 74 -1.43 14.54 6.11
N GLN A 75 -0.58 14.38 5.10
CA GLN A 75 0.08 15.51 4.41
C GLN A 75 -0.91 16.28 3.52
N ALA A 76 -1.71 15.58 2.71
CA ALA A 76 -2.74 16.18 1.86
C ALA A 76 -3.77 17.00 2.67
N GLY A 77 -4.15 16.53 3.85
CA GLY A 77 -5.04 17.27 4.75
C GLY A 77 -4.43 18.59 5.25
N LYS A 78 -3.11 18.67 5.47
CA LYS A 78 -2.41 19.92 5.81
C LYS A 78 -2.38 20.90 4.63
N GLU A 79 -2.26 20.38 3.41
CA GLU A 79 -2.25 21.16 2.17
C GLU A 79 -3.65 21.60 1.68
N GLY A 80 -4.71 21.28 2.45
CA GLY A 80 -6.09 21.68 2.18
C GLY A 80 -6.85 20.79 1.19
N PHE A 81 -6.38 19.56 0.90
CA PHE A 81 -7.10 18.63 0.04
C PHE A 81 -8.17 17.84 0.80
N ILE A 82 -9.37 17.78 0.22
CA ILE A 82 -10.48 16.97 0.73
C ILE A 82 -10.42 15.61 0.03
N LEU A 83 -9.97 14.57 0.75
CA LEU A 83 -9.85 13.21 0.23
C LEU A 83 -11.06 12.34 0.57
N GLU A 84 -11.52 11.57 -0.41
CA GLU A 84 -12.43 10.43 -0.20
C GLU A 84 -11.66 9.11 -0.40
N ASP A 85 -11.73 8.20 0.57
CA ASP A 85 -11.12 6.87 0.50
C ASP A 85 -11.82 5.99 -0.54
N LEU A 86 -11.06 5.43 -1.49
CA LEU A 86 -11.58 4.53 -2.50
C LEU A 86 -11.55 3.07 -2.02
N ASN A 87 -12.55 2.72 -1.21
CA ASN A 87 -12.74 1.36 -0.72
C ASN A 87 -12.79 0.35 -1.88
N GLN A 88 -11.76 -0.49 -1.98
CA GLN A 88 -11.68 -1.63 -2.92
C GLN A 88 -12.51 -2.84 -2.44
N ASN A 89 -13.60 -2.62 -1.71
CA ASN A 89 -14.52 -3.67 -1.31
C ASN A 89 -15.06 -4.35 -2.59
N GLN A 90 -14.83 -5.66 -2.67
CA GLN A 90 -14.97 -6.41 -3.93
C GLN A 90 -16.36 -6.32 -4.54
N GLU A 91 -17.42 -6.11 -3.76
CA GLU A 91 -18.80 -6.01 -4.26
C GLU A 91 -19.01 -4.73 -5.08
N ASN A 92 -18.59 -3.57 -4.56
CA ASN A 92 -18.67 -2.32 -5.32
C ASN A 92 -17.67 -2.33 -6.49
N PHE A 93 -16.48 -2.91 -6.32
CA PHE A 93 -15.52 -3.03 -7.44
C PHE A 93 -16.00 -4.01 -8.52
N LYS A 94 -16.74 -5.07 -8.18
CA LYS A 94 -17.41 -5.98 -9.14
C LYS A 94 -18.38 -5.25 -10.05
N ILE A 95 -19.10 -4.23 -9.57
CA ILE A 95 -19.98 -3.40 -10.41
C ILE A 95 -19.15 -2.70 -11.51
N TYR A 96 -17.95 -2.21 -11.21
CA TYR A 96 -17.06 -1.64 -12.22
C TYR A 96 -16.50 -2.70 -13.17
N THR A 97 -16.00 -3.84 -12.66
CA THR A 97 -15.39 -4.87 -13.54
C THR A 97 -16.41 -5.60 -14.41
N ASN A 98 -17.66 -5.76 -13.96
CA ASN A 98 -18.72 -6.40 -14.74
C ASN A 98 -19.20 -5.53 -15.92
N ASN A 99 -18.95 -4.22 -15.88
CA ASN A 99 -19.33 -3.27 -16.94
C ASN A 99 -18.14 -2.83 -17.81
N VAL A 100 -16.97 -3.47 -17.68
CA VAL A 100 -15.76 -3.09 -18.44
C VAL A 100 -15.02 -4.33 -18.93
N ASP A 101 -14.95 -4.52 -20.26
CA ASP A 101 -14.30 -5.65 -20.93
C ASP A 101 -12.77 -5.76 -20.71
N LYS A 102 -12.18 -4.79 -20.01
CA LYS A 102 -10.73 -4.63 -19.85
C LYS A 102 -10.37 -4.63 -18.37
N PRO A 103 -9.22 -5.22 -17.97
CA PRO A 103 -8.72 -5.10 -16.61
C PRO A 103 -8.51 -3.63 -16.24
N ILE A 104 -9.08 -3.23 -15.10
CA ILE A 104 -8.97 -1.88 -14.53
C ILE A 104 -8.37 -1.93 -13.13
N LYS A 105 -7.88 -0.79 -12.64
CA LYS A 105 -7.36 -0.59 -11.29
C LYS A 105 -7.84 0.78 -10.79
N ARG A 106 -8.28 0.85 -9.54
CA ARG A 106 -8.51 2.12 -8.85
C ARG A 106 -7.25 2.56 -8.10
N GLY A 107 -7.08 3.86 -7.95
CA GLY A 107 -6.26 4.44 -6.91
C GLY A 107 -6.86 4.25 -5.51
N ASP A 108 -6.28 4.98 -4.57
CA ASP A 108 -6.59 4.93 -3.14
C ASP A 108 -7.50 6.09 -2.70
N TYR A 109 -7.47 7.24 -3.41
CA TYR A 109 -8.21 8.45 -3.05
C TYR A 109 -8.83 9.18 -4.25
N LEU A 110 -9.93 9.92 -4.02
CA LEU A 110 -10.36 11.04 -4.88
C LEU A 110 -10.12 12.37 -4.17
N VAL A 111 -9.58 13.36 -4.89
CA VAL A 111 -9.44 14.74 -4.42
C VAL A 111 -10.70 15.54 -4.75
N ARG A 112 -11.67 15.55 -3.83
CA ARG A 112 -13.03 16.07 -4.06
C ARG A 112 -13.06 17.57 -4.39
N ASN A 113 -12.15 18.39 -3.86
CA ASN A 113 -12.06 19.82 -4.16
C ASN A 113 -11.22 20.18 -5.41
N PHE A 114 -10.63 19.21 -6.10
CA PHE A 114 -9.84 19.41 -7.32
C PHE A 114 -10.32 18.44 -8.42
N GLY A 115 -11.55 18.62 -8.89
CA GLY A 115 -12.08 17.89 -10.05
C GLY A 115 -12.25 16.38 -9.87
N ASN A 116 -12.27 15.89 -8.62
CA ASN A 116 -12.24 14.47 -8.28
C ASN A 116 -11.00 13.73 -8.81
N ILE A 117 -9.84 14.39 -8.99
CA ILE A 117 -8.59 13.72 -9.43
C ILE A 117 -8.34 12.46 -8.57
N GLU A 118 -8.11 11.31 -9.22
CA GLU A 118 -7.87 10.03 -8.55
C GLU A 118 -6.37 9.86 -8.26
N ILE A 119 -6.01 9.49 -7.03
CA ILE A 119 -4.63 9.33 -6.58
C ILE A 119 -4.37 7.86 -6.22
N ASP A 120 -3.35 7.25 -6.83
CA ASP A 120 -2.84 5.92 -6.46
C ASP A 120 -1.49 6.08 -5.73
N VAL A 121 -1.43 5.80 -4.42
CA VAL A 121 -0.25 6.05 -3.58
C VAL A 121 0.68 4.85 -3.60
N LYS A 122 1.98 5.09 -3.79
CA LYS A 122 3.01 4.06 -3.90
C LYS A 122 4.21 4.44 -3.04
N CYS A 123 4.75 3.44 -2.32
CA CYS A 123 6.07 3.53 -1.72
C CYS A 123 7.03 2.70 -2.58
N LYS A 124 8.14 3.30 -3.03
CA LYS A 124 9.05 2.68 -3.99
C LYS A 124 10.50 2.90 -3.59
N THR A 125 11.31 1.86 -3.70
CA THR A 125 12.78 2.00 -3.64
C THR A 125 13.26 2.69 -4.91
N PHE A 126 14.04 3.75 -4.77
CA PHE A 126 14.71 4.41 -5.88
C PHE A 126 16.10 3.81 -6.06
N TYR A 127 16.50 3.60 -7.31
CA TYR A 127 17.76 2.99 -7.73
C TYR A 127 18.54 3.97 -8.61
N GLU A 128 19.85 3.84 -8.66
CA GLU A 128 20.71 4.70 -9.48
C GLU A 128 21.00 4.04 -10.84
N PHE A 129 20.98 4.81 -11.92
CA PHE A 129 21.56 4.42 -13.21
C PHE A 129 23.07 4.70 -13.19
N ASP A 130 23.87 3.68 -13.49
CA ASP A 130 25.29 3.85 -13.78
C ASP A 130 25.50 3.89 -15.30
N LYS A 131 25.23 5.06 -15.90
CA LYS A 131 25.43 5.36 -17.33
C LYS A 131 25.91 6.81 -17.55
N GLY A 132 26.98 7.21 -16.88
CA GLY A 132 27.69 8.47 -17.12
C GLY A 132 27.01 9.74 -16.59
N GLN A 133 25.70 9.73 -16.36
CA GLN A 133 25.01 10.68 -15.47
C GLN A 133 24.26 9.92 -14.39
N LYS A 134 24.29 10.48 -13.17
CA LYS A 134 23.70 9.89 -11.98
C LYS A 134 22.19 10.17 -11.91
N GLU A 135 21.42 9.44 -12.72
CA GLU A 135 19.96 9.53 -12.75
C GLU A 135 19.33 8.48 -11.81
N THR A 136 18.34 8.85 -11.01
CA THR A 136 17.59 7.91 -10.16
C THR A 136 16.30 7.45 -10.84
N PHE A 137 15.87 6.21 -10.60
CA PHE A 137 14.66 5.62 -11.17
C PHE A 137 13.96 4.67 -10.20
N PHE A 138 12.69 4.35 -10.48
CA PHE A 138 11.95 3.29 -9.78
C PHE A 138 11.27 2.32 -10.76
N TYR A 139 10.91 1.13 -10.26
CA TYR A 139 10.18 0.13 -11.03
C TYR A 139 8.66 0.28 -10.90
N PHE A 140 7.98 0.36 -12.03
CA PHE A 140 6.52 0.39 -12.13
C PHE A 140 6.00 -0.67 -13.12
N GLU A 141 5.07 -1.51 -12.69
CA GLU A 141 4.53 -2.60 -13.50
C GLU A 141 3.84 -2.08 -14.77
N CYS A 142 4.16 -2.65 -15.94
CA CYS A 142 3.51 -2.31 -17.20
C CYS A 142 2.00 -2.55 -17.15
N ASP A 143 1.57 -3.61 -16.46
CA ASP A 143 0.16 -3.97 -16.26
C ASP A 143 -0.59 -2.93 -15.42
N ASN A 144 0.03 -2.37 -14.37
CA ASN A 144 -0.59 -1.28 -13.59
C ASN A 144 -0.83 -0.03 -14.44
N LEU A 145 0.08 0.32 -15.36
CA LEU A 145 -0.13 1.45 -16.28
C LEU A 145 -1.30 1.17 -17.22
N THR A 146 -1.39 -0.04 -17.78
CA THR A 146 -2.51 -0.45 -18.64
C THR A 146 -3.84 -0.39 -17.90
N LYS A 147 -3.91 -0.93 -16.67
CA LYS A 147 -5.13 -0.94 -15.84
C LYS A 147 -5.60 0.46 -15.45
N HIS A 148 -4.66 1.35 -15.12
CA HIS A 148 -4.98 2.76 -14.86
C HIS A 148 -5.42 3.51 -16.12
N LEU A 149 -4.80 3.24 -17.28
CA LEU A 149 -5.26 3.81 -18.56
C LEU A 149 -6.68 3.37 -18.92
N ASN A 150 -7.03 2.11 -18.65
CA ASN A 150 -8.39 1.61 -18.84
C ASN A 150 -9.37 2.29 -17.86
N MET A 151 -9.00 2.43 -16.58
CA MET A 151 -9.80 3.15 -15.58
C MET A 151 -10.04 4.61 -15.98
N GLN A 152 -8.99 5.37 -16.30
CA GLN A 152 -9.08 6.76 -16.74
C GLN A 152 -9.94 6.91 -18.01
N SER A 153 -9.85 5.93 -18.93
CA SER A 153 -10.69 5.91 -20.13
C SER A 153 -12.17 5.63 -19.83
N PHE A 154 -12.47 4.92 -18.74
CA PHE A 154 -13.83 4.62 -18.29
C PHE A 154 -14.44 5.79 -17.49
N THR A 155 -13.77 6.24 -16.43
CA THR A 155 -14.27 7.30 -15.52
C THR A 155 -14.16 8.71 -16.08
N LYS A 156 -13.30 8.93 -17.09
CA LYS A 156 -12.87 10.25 -17.58
C LYS A 156 -12.18 11.11 -16.50
N THR A 157 -11.85 10.53 -15.36
CA THR A 157 -11.22 11.19 -14.21
C THR A 157 -9.70 11.05 -14.30
N PRO A 158 -8.92 12.14 -14.33
CA PRO A 158 -7.46 12.05 -14.39
C PRO A 158 -6.88 11.32 -13.18
N ILE A 159 -5.89 10.46 -13.45
CA ILE A 159 -5.24 9.64 -12.43
C ILE A 159 -3.79 10.08 -12.27
N LEU A 160 -3.39 10.39 -11.03
CA LEU A 160 -2.01 10.65 -10.64
C LEU A 160 -1.47 9.51 -9.78
N ILE A 161 -0.23 9.11 -10.04
CA ILE A 161 0.51 8.24 -9.14
C ILE A 161 1.26 9.14 -8.16
N ALA A 162 1.05 8.95 -6.87
CA ALA A 162 1.80 9.60 -5.80
C ALA A 162 2.90 8.63 -5.33
N ILE A 163 4.16 9.05 -5.34
CA ILE A 163 5.32 8.21 -5.04
C ILE A 163 6.12 8.79 -3.88
N TYR A 164 6.17 8.06 -2.76
CA TYR A 164 7.18 8.24 -1.73
C TYR A 164 8.38 7.31 -1.98
N GLU A 165 9.56 7.78 -1.58
CA GLU A 165 10.76 6.94 -1.58
C GLU A 165 10.82 6.08 -0.31
N ARG A 166 10.99 4.77 -0.48
CA ARG A 166 11.30 3.82 0.60
C ARG A 166 12.78 3.93 0.96
N SER A 167 13.09 4.02 2.25
CA SER A 167 14.48 4.04 2.70
C SER A 167 15.21 2.75 2.33
N GLN A 168 16.41 2.88 1.74
CA GLN A 168 17.29 1.74 1.47
C GLN A 168 18.00 1.22 2.72
N LYS A 169 18.13 2.05 3.78
CA LYS A 169 18.80 1.68 5.04
C LYS A 169 17.88 0.90 5.98
N ASP A 170 16.63 1.35 6.10
CA ASP A 170 15.57 0.64 6.83
C ASP A 170 14.34 0.57 5.92
N LYS A 171 14.07 -0.62 5.40
CA LYS A 171 12.97 -0.85 4.47
C LYS A 171 11.58 -0.66 5.10
N ASN A 172 11.46 -0.60 6.43
CA ASN A 172 10.22 -0.27 7.11
C ASN A 172 9.96 1.25 7.20
N GLN A 173 10.86 2.09 6.68
CA GLN A 173 10.76 3.56 6.73
C GLN A 173 10.50 4.19 5.36
N ILE A 174 9.80 5.32 5.40
CA ILE A 174 9.48 6.18 4.27
C ILE A 174 10.29 7.47 4.42
N LYS A 175 10.84 8.02 3.34
CA LYS A 175 11.34 9.40 3.36
C LYS A 175 10.15 10.35 3.28
N GLU A 176 9.72 10.91 4.42
CA GLU A 176 8.48 11.68 4.50
C GLU A 176 8.57 13.08 3.89
N ASP A 177 9.78 13.67 3.81
CA ASP A 177 10.00 15.05 3.39
C ASP A 177 9.72 15.30 1.90
N THR A 178 9.77 14.25 1.07
CA THR A 178 9.65 14.36 -0.38
C THR A 178 8.61 13.39 -0.93
N ILE A 179 7.54 13.95 -1.48
CA ILE A 179 6.58 13.24 -2.34
C ILE A 179 6.79 13.64 -3.79
N HIS A 180 6.72 12.67 -4.69
CA HIS A 180 6.74 12.84 -6.13
C HIS A 180 5.40 12.46 -6.74
N PHE A 181 5.07 13.03 -7.90
CA PHE A 181 3.87 12.73 -8.65
C PHE A 181 4.16 12.55 -10.14
N VAL A 182 3.33 11.75 -10.81
CA VAL A 182 3.26 11.71 -12.28
C VAL A 182 1.85 11.36 -12.73
N SER A 183 1.35 12.03 -13.77
CA SER A 183 0.06 11.66 -14.35
C SER A 183 0.17 10.39 -15.21
N ILE A 184 -0.90 9.60 -15.23
CA ILE A 184 -1.03 8.43 -16.11
C ILE A 184 -0.94 8.84 -17.60
N ASN A 185 -1.36 10.06 -17.94
CA ASN A 185 -1.19 10.63 -19.28
C ASN A 185 0.28 10.85 -19.64
N ASP A 186 1.08 11.37 -18.73
CA ASP A 186 2.50 11.63 -18.99
C ASP A 186 3.30 10.33 -19.01
N MET A 187 2.98 9.38 -18.12
CA MET A 187 3.48 8.00 -18.23
C MET A 187 3.16 7.37 -19.60
N LYS A 188 1.95 7.58 -20.14
CA LYS A 188 1.56 7.08 -21.47
C LYS A 188 2.35 7.72 -22.61
N LYS A 189 2.61 9.04 -22.54
CA LYS A 189 3.42 9.78 -23.53
C LYS A 189 4.90 9.36 -23.48
N LEU A 190 5.43 9.12 -22.28
CA LEU A 190 6.84 8.86 -22.03
C LEU A 190 7.22 7.37 -22.07
N LYS A 191 6.26 6.43 -22.08
CA LYS A 191 6.50 4.97 -22.01
C LYS A 191 7.52 4.41 -22.99
N GLU A 192 7.66 5.00 -24.17
CA GLU A 192 8.63 4.55 -25.19
C GLU A 192 10.06 5.03 -24.90
N LYS A 193 10.23 6.03 -24.02
CA LYS A 193 11.54 6.45 -23.48
C LYS A 193 11.97 5.62 -22.27
N PHE A 194 11.04 4.93 -21.60
CA PHE A 194 11.33 4.15 -20.40
C PHE A 194 11.96 2.80 -20.75
N GLN A 195 13.10 2.48 -20.16
CA GLN A 195 13.70 1.15 -20.27
C GLN A 195 12.79 0.12 -19.59
N LYS A 196 12.53 -1.01 -20.26
CA LYS A 196 11.76 -2.13 -19.67
C LYS A 196 12.69 -3.14 -19.00
N SER A 197 12.30 -3.65 -17.83
CA SER A 197 12.96 -4.77 -17.15
C SER A 197 12.51 -6.11 -17.75
N ARG A 198 13.26 -7.18 -17.47
CA ARG A 198 12.86 -8.56 -17.83
C ARG A 198 11.58 -9.05 -17.12
N TYR A 199 11.10 -8.30 -16.12
CA TYR A 199 9.90 -8.59 -15.34
C TYR A 199 8.70 -7.74 -15.75
N SER A 200 8.69 -7.20 -16.98
CA SER A 200 7.60 -6.35 -17.48
C SER A 200 7.33 -5.10 -16.63
N GLN A 201 8.40 -4.46 -16.16
CA GLN A 201 8.34 -3.18 -15.45
C GLN A 201 9.00 -2.07 -16.27
N TYR A 202 8.41 -0.88 -16.27
CA TYR A 202 9.12 0.34 -16.65
C TYR A 202 10.09 0.75 -15.55
N LYS A 203 11.32 1.06 -15.94
CA LYS A 203 12.22 1.92 -15.17
C LYS A 203 11.81 3.36 -15.46
N ILE A 204 11.21 4.03 -14.49
CA ILE A 204 10.75 5.41 -14.61
C ILE A 204 11.78 6.31 -13.91
N PRO A 205 12.53 7.14 -14.64
CA PRO A 205 13.40 8.14 -14.03
C PRO A 205 12.64 9.17 -13.19
N THR A 206 13.25 9.59 -12.09
CA THR A 206 12.71 10.64 -11.20
C THR A 206 12.68 12.01 -11.86
N THR A 207 13.50 12.22 -12.90
CA THR A 207 13.57 13.41 -13.76
C THR A 207 12.27 13.70 -14.51
N TYR A 208 11.35 12.72 -14.61
CA TYR A 208 10.01 12.89 -15.20
C TYR A 208 8.89 13.05 -14.14
N LEU A 209 9.24 13.25 -12.87
CA LEU A 209 8.28 13.40 -11.78
C LEU A 209 8.20 14.86 -11.32
N HIS A 210 7.02 15.26 -10.87
CA HIS A 210 6.77 16.55 -10.24
C HIS A 210 6.89 16.39 -8.73
N GLN A 211 7.60 17.29 -8.05
CA GLN A 211 7.78 17.23 -6.59
C GLN A 211 6.72 18.09 -5.88
N GLY A 212 6.19 17.57 -4.77
CA GLY A 212 5.25 18.31 -3.92
C GLY A 212 3.81 18.32 -4.43
N PHE A 213 2.90 18.77 -3.56
CA PHE A 213 1.45 18.66 -3.78
C PHE A 213 0.86 19.64 -4.80
N ASP A 214 1.57 20.72 -5.15
CA ASP A 214 1.08 21.72 -6.10
C ASP A 214 0.78 21.16 -7.48
N TYR A 215 1.41 20.05 -7.88
CA TYR A 215 1.09 19.36 -9.13
C TYR A 215 -0.37 18.89 -9.23
N ILE A 216 -1.04 18.58 -8.10
CA ILE A 216 -2.48 18.28 -8.09
C ILE A 216 -3.28 19.51 -8.56
N ARG A 217 -2.85 20.71 -8.15
CA ARG A 217 -3.46 21.99 -8.52
C ARG A 217 -3.16 22.32 -9.99
N GLU A 218 -1.92 22.13 -10.44
CA GLU A 218 -1.52 22.30 -11.85
C GLU A 218 -2.34 21.42 -12.79
N VAL A 219 -2.52 20.14 -12.44
CA VAL A 219 -3.35 19.20 -13.20
C VAL A 219 -4.81 19.66 -13.21
N PHE A 220 -5.36 20.13 -12.08
CA PHE A 220 -6.74 20.64 -12.03
C PHE A 220 -6.96 21.86 -12.96
N GLU A 221 -6.06 22.83 -12.94
CA GLU A 221 -6.14 23.99 -13.83
C GLU A 221 -5.90 23.63 -15.30
N SER A 222 -5.23 22.52 -15.60
CA SER A 222 -5.10 22.00 -16.97
C SER A 222 -6.38 21.36 -17.51
N ILE A 223 -7.30 20.90 -16.65
CA ILE A 223 -8.58 20.27 -17.03
C ILE A 223 -9.65 21.33 -17.35
N LYS A 224 -9.52 22.54 -16.78
CA LYS A 224 -10.47 23.66 -16.99
C LYS A 224 -10.27 24.41 -18.31
N LYS A 225 -9.19 24.14 -19.03
CA LYS A 225 -8.80 24.80 -20.28
C LYS A 225 -9.23 23.99 -21.51
#